data_AF-S6D9J4-F1
#
_entry.id   AF-S6D9J4-F1
#
_cell.length_a   1.000
_cell.length_b   1.000
_cell.length_c   1.000
_cell.angle_alpha   90.00
_cell.angle_beta   90.00
_cell.angle_gamma   90.00
#
_symmetry.space_group_name_H-M   'P 1'
#
loop_
_entity.id
_entity.type
_entity.pdbx_description
1 polymer ?
#
loop_
_entity_poly.entity_id
_entity_poly.type
_entity_poly.pdbx_seq_one_letter_code
_entity_poly.pdbx_strand_id
1 'polypeptide(L)'
;MLLNSVVILFAVFGVPCIYAIPIDNDYDEILRELDEISEEIEQVYKLQGDIHGVVSIQAENTYSGNYKGKVHFGDILHQTNNKYSGDVTRDVQYGLNTIQSGNNYTANIDGEVQYGPDVQQHNNHYNTNVVGEVSFGATTRQSNNTYNGYLTGIINIGLSTNQTGNAYLGTITGNVSHGSTTSQINNTHLGTVEGKINHGALTNQAGNLYTEYVNGDVSLGSSTNQLNNTYENSESGEINYGSRTNQNNNDHRYDVNGIVYHGSRTVAYNNTFDNSQDGTVDHGSDTRQDNNSYEKSRANKNIFGSITDIQENKDLTTSESSTENIKE
;
A
#
# COMPACT_ATOMS: atom_id res chain seq x y z
N MET A 1 -46.99 -29.15 17.38
CA MET A 1 -47.16 -27.71 17.13
C MET A 1 -45.79 -27.18 16.74
N LEU A 2 -45.65 -26.69 15.52
CA LEU A 2 -44.46 -25.96 15.09
C LEU A 2 -44.52 -24.57 15.75
N LEU A 3 -43.57 -24.25 16.63
CA LEU A 3 -43.39 -22.88 17.10
C LEU A 3 -42.83 -22.09 15.91
N ASN A 4 -43.61 -21.15 15.40
CA ASN A 4 -43.11 -20.15 14.47
C ASN A 4 -42.37 -19.11 15.33
N SER A 5 -41.08 -18.91 15.07
CA SER A 5 -40.28 -17.84 15.69
C SER A 5 -39.83 -16.92 14.57
N VAL A 6 -40.02 -15.59 14.71
CA VAL A 6 -39.37 -14.63 13.82
C VAL A 6 -38.00 -14.34 14.41
N VAL A 7 -36.95 -14.63 13.63
CA VAL A 7 -35.59 -14.19 13.93
C VAL A 7 -35.40 -12.85 13.23
N ILE A 8 -35.25 -11.78 14.01
CA ILE A 8 -34.96 -10.45 13.46
C ILE A 8 -33.47 -10.18 13.67
N LEU A 9 -32.78 -9.93 12.55
CA LEU A 9 -31.34 -9.65 12.51
C LEU A 9 -31.17 -8.13 12.45
N PHE A 10 -30.71 -7.52 13.55
CA PHE A 10 -30.23 -6.14 13.49
C PHE A 10 -28.74 -6.13 13.19
N ALA A 11 -28.35 -5.34 12.19
CA ALA A 11 -26.96 -5.08 11.85
C ALA A 11 -26.65 -3.61 12.17
N VAL A 12 -25.97 -3.34 13.29
CA VAL A 12 -25.34 -2.05 13.55
C VAL A 12 -23.86 -2.21 13.19
N PHE A 13 -23.42 -1.56 12.11
CA PHE A 13 -22.08 -1.72 11.51
C PHE A 13 -21.63 -3.18 11.30
N GLY A 14 -22.59 -4.06 10.99
CA GLY A 14 -22.32 -5.41 10.51
C GLY A 14 -21.98 -6.44 11.58
N VAL A 15 -22.33 -6.18 12.84
CA VAL A 15 -22.42 -7.24 13.86
C VAL A 15 -23.87 -7.70 13.94
N PRO A 16 -24.16 -8.97 13.59
CA PRO A 16 -25.51 -9.51 13.75
C PRO A 16 -25.82 -9.66 15.24
N CYS A 17 -26.71 -8.81 15.75
CA CYS A 17 -27.35 -9.03 17.05
C CYS A 17 -28.57 -9.95 16.80
N ILE A 18 -28.52 -11.19 17.30
CA ILE A 18 -29.63 -12.14 17.17
C ILE A 18 -30.55 -11.96 18.37
N TYR A 19 -31.76 -11.45 18.14
CA TYR A 19 -32.86 -11.50 19.10
C TYR A 19 -33.96 -12.41 18.56
N ALA A 20 -34.42 -13.34 19.39
CA ALA A 20 -35.54 -14.23 19.09
C ALA A 20 -36.76 -13.75 19.87
N ILE A 21 -37.78 -13.26 19.17
CA ILE A 21 -39.06 -12.84 19.77
C ILE A 21 -40.09 -13.95 19.52
N PRO A 22 -40.76 -14.48 20.56
CA PRO A 22 -41.84 -15.44 20.41
C PRO A 22 -43.01 -14.82 19.63
N ILE A 23 -43.50 -15.50 18.59
CA ILE A 23 -44.70 -15.07 17.84
C ILE A 23 -45.95 -15.50 18.61
N ASP A 24 -46.26 -14.81 19.69
CA ASP A 24 -47.62 -14.84 20.27
C ASP A 24 -48.25 -13.43 20.33
N ASN A 25 -47.52 -12.38 19.93
CA ASN A 25 -47.95 -10.99 20.06
C ASN A 25 -48.35 -10.34 18.73
N ASP A 26 -49.27 -9.38 18.83
CA ASP A 26 -49.83 -8.58 17.74
C ASP A 26 -48.72 -7.84 16.97
N TYR A 27 -48.91 -7.59 15.68
CA TYR A 27 -47.88 -6.99 14.82
C TYR A 27 -47.48 -5.58 15.31
N ASP A 28 -48.43 -4.83 15.86
CA ASP A 28 -48.20 -3.52 16.47
C ASP A 28 -47.45 -3.63 17.81
N GLU A 29 -47.61 -4.75 18.54
CA GLU A 29 -46.89 -5.03 19.79
C GLU A 29 -45.45 -5.44 19.51
N ILE A 30 -45.20 -6.21 18.44
CA ILE A 30 -43.84 -6.52 17.96
C ILE A 30 -43.12 -5.24 17.51
N LEU A 31 -43.78 -4.35 16.75
CA LEU A 31 -43.17 -3.09 16.33
C LEU A 31 -42.87 -2.17 17.52
N ARG A 32 -43.76 -2.10 18.51
CA ARG A 32 -43.51 -1.34 19.75
C ARG A 32 -42.38 -1.95 20.58
N GLU A 33 -42.31 -3.27 20.72
CA GLU A 33 -41.19 -3.94 21.40
C GLU A 33 -39.87 -3.70 20.65
N LEU A 34 -39.88 -3.65 19.31
CA LEU A 34 -38.69 -3.33 18.52
C LEU A 34 -38.24 -1.87 18.68
N ASP A 35 -39.18 -0.92 18.73
CA ASP A 35 -38.88 0.49 19.00
C ASP A 35 -38.36 0.67 20.44
N GLU A 36 -38.95 -0.02 21.42
CA GLU A 36 -38.50 -0.03 22.82
C GLU A 36 -37.11 -0.66 22.95
N ILE A 37 -36.82 -1.78 22.27
CA ILE A 37 -35.48 -2.40 22.24
C ILE A 37 -34.47 -1.49 21.53
N SER A 38 -34.86 -0.80 20.46
CA SER A 38 -33.99 0.14 19.74
C SER A 38 -33.64 1.35 20.62
N GLU A 39 -34.64 1.94 21.28
CA GLU A 39 -34.45 3.05 22.22
C GLU A 39 -33.65 2.61 23.45
N GLU A 40 -33.88 1.39 23.96
CA GLU A 40 -33.13 0.82 25.07
C GLU A 40 -31.67 0.54 24.66
N ILE A 41 -31.40 0.05 23.45
CA ILE A 41 -30.03 -0.12 22.94
C ILE A 41 -29.32 1.24 22.82
N GLU A 42 -29.98 2.27 22.29
CA GLU A 42 -29.40 3.61 22.16
C GLU A 42 -29.15 4.28 23.53
N GLN A 43 -30.09 4.12 24.49
CA GLN A 43 -29.99 4.72 25.82
C GLN A 43 -29.07 3.95 26.77
N VAL A 44 -29.08 2.62 26.75
CA VAL A 44 -28.27 1.77 27.64
C VAL A 44 -26.83 1.66 27.14
N TYR A 45 -26.62 1.53 25.83
CA TYR A 45 -25.26 1.34 25.29
C TYR A 45 -24.54 2.63 24.91
N LYS A 46 -25.22 3.81 24.87
CA LYS A 46 -24.62 5.10 24.49
C LYS A 46 -23.47 4.89 23.50
N LEU A 47 -23.73 4.43 22.26
CA LEU A 47 -22.85 3.78 21.24
C LEU A 47 -21.35 4.20 21.06
N GLN A 48 -20.75 4.92 21.98
CA GLN A 48 -19.38 4.83 22.49
C GLN A 48 -19.12 3.50 23.23
N GLY A 49 -18.89 2.41 22.50
CA GLY A 49 -18.46 1.14 23.08
C GLY A 49 -17.84 0.21 22.04
N ASP A 50 -16.80 -0.53 22.45
CA ASP A 50 -16.06 -1.48 21.60
C ASP A 50 -16.97 -2.69 21.27
N ILE A 51 -17.12 -3.02 19.99
CA ILE A 51 -17.95 -4.14 19.53
C ILE A 51 -17.04 -5.37 19.36
N HIS A 52 -17.29 -6.47 20.07
CA HIS A 52 -16.49 -7.71 19.99
C HIS A 52 -17.32 -8.88 19.46
N GLY A 53 -16.94 -9.43 18.30
CA GLY A 53 -17.44 -10.72 17.80
C GLY A 53 -16.28 -11.72 17.67
N VAL A 54 -16.54 -13.02 17.69
CA VAL A 54 -15.49 -14.04 17.39
C VAL A 54 -15.38 -14.28 15.89
N VAL A 55 -16.51 -14.25 15.20
CA VAL A 55 -16.61 -14.38 13.74
C VAL A 55 -17.56 -13.29 13.22
N SER A 56 -17.13 -12.58 12.18
CA SER A 56 -17.94 -11.59 11.47
C SER A 56 -17.94 -11.93 9.98
N ILE A 57 -19.12 -12.20 9.43
CA ILE A 57 -19.32 -12.44 7.99
C ILE A 57 -20.29 -11.39 7.49
N GLN A 58 -19.83 -10.57 6.53
CA GLN A 58 -20.56 -9.43 6.00
C GLN A 58 -20.53 -9.51 4.48
N ALA A 59 -21.70 -9.57 3.84
CA ALA A 59 -21.80 -9.62 2.39
C ALA A 59 -22.84 -8.63 1.87
N GLU A 60 -22.49 -7.87 0.83
CA GLU A 60 -23.40 -6.99 0.08
C GLU A 60 -24.09 -5.90 0.92
N ASN A 61 -23.49 -5.54 2.06
CA ASN A 61 -24.04 -4.50 2.94
C ASN A 61 -23.61 -3.10 2.51
N THR A 62 -24.41 -2.10 2.88
CA THR A 62 -23.99 -0.70 2.84
C THR A 62 -24.01 -0.13 4.25
N TYR A 63 -22.86 0.34 4.70
CA TYR A 63 -22.68 1.03 5.96
C TYR A 63 -22.43 2.50 5.67
N SER A 64 -23.20 3.38 6.31
CA SER A 64 -23.09 4.82 6.14
C SER A 64 -23.28 5.53 7.46
N GLY A 65 -22.55 6.61 7.66
CA GLY A 65 -22.72 7.49 8.82
C GLY A 65 -21.39 7.79 9.50
N ASN A 66 -21.39 8.84 10.31
CA ASN A 66 -20.19 9.25 11.02
C ASN A 66 -20.13 8.54 12.35
N TYR A 67 -19.04 7.81 12.59
CA TYR A 67 -18.82 7.04 13.80
C TYR A 67 -17.75 7.70 14.68
N LYS A 68 -18.04 7.79 15.98
CA LYS A 68 -17.13 8.31 17.00
C LYS A 68 -16.89 7.22 18.04
N GLY A 69 -15.88 6.39 17.81
CA GLY A 69 -15.61 5.22 18.65
C GLY A 69 -14.60 4.29 17.98
N LYS A 70 -14.16 3.26 18.70
CA LYS A 70 -13.30 2.24 18.12
C LYS A 70 -14.16 1.19 17.42
N VAL A 71 -13.82 0.87 16.18
CA VAL A 71 -14.45 -0.24 15.47
C VAL A 71 -13.55 -1.44 15.64
N HIS A 72 -14.06 -2.53 16.21
CA HIS A 72 -13.33 -3.79 16.29
C HIS A 72 -14.14 -4.86 15.55
N PHE A 73 -13.53 -5.45 14.52
CA PHE A 73 -14.10 -6.59 13.83
C PHE A 73 -13.64 -7.88 14.50
N GLY A 74 -14.50 -8.89 14.51
CA GLY A 74 -14.18 -10.14 15.19
C GLY A 74 -12.97 -10.89 14.64
N ASP A 75 -12.41 -11.79 15.46
CA ASP A 75 -11.16 -12.52 15.21
C ASP A 75 -11.07 -13.15 13.81
N ILE A 76 -12.18 -13.64 13.29
CA ILE A 76 -12.32 -14.07 11.90
C ILE A 76 -13.28 -13.12 11.18
N LEU A 77 -12.80 -12.41 10.18
CA LEU A 77 -13.57 -11.45 9.41
C LEU A 77 -13.60 -11.81 7.94
N HIS A 78 -14.78 -12.06 7.40
CA HIS A 78 -15.01 -12.25 5.97
C HIS A 78 -15.94 -11.16 5.46
N GLN A 79 -15.43 -10.26 4.62
CA GLN A 79 -16.16 -9.15 4.03
C GLN A 79 -16.19 -9.28 2.51
N THR A 80 -17.38 -9.34 1.92
CA THR A 80 -17.54 -9.44 0.47
C THR A 80 -18.50 -8.38 -0.07
N ASN A 81 -18.09 -7.61 -1.07
CA ASN A 81 -18.95 -6.66 -1.80
C ASN A 81 -19.67 -5.64 -0.90
N ASN A 82 -19.12 -5.30 0.26
CA ASN A 82 -19.72 -4.30 1.14
C ASN A 82 -19.29 -2.89 0.71
N LYS A 83 -20.11 -1.90 1.04
CA LYS A 83 -19.81 -0.48 0.85
C LYS A 83 -19.77 0.23 2.20
N TYR A 84 -18.73 1.02 2.46
CA TYR A 84 -18.55 1.79 3.69
C TYR A 84 -18.40 3.26 3.34
N SER A 85 -19.21 4.14 3.94
CA SER A 85 -19.13 5.58 3.76
C SER A 85 -19.35 6.36 5.07
N GLY A 86 -18.91 7.61 5.10
CA GLY A 86 -18.96 8.48 6.28
C GLY A 86 -17.58 8.75 6.87
N ASP A 87 -17.51 9.25 8.09
CA ASP A 87 -16.24 9.51 8.76
C ASP A 87 -16.13 8.67 10.03
N VAL A 88 -15.01 7.98 10.20
CA VAL A 88 -14.65 7.28 11.43
C VAL A 88 -13.62 8.10 12.17
N THR A 89 -13.97 8.52 13.38
CA THR A 89 -13.04 9.23 14.27
C THR A 89 -12.70 8.27 15.41
N ARG A 90 -11.42 7.85 15.47
CA ARG A 90 -10.76 6.78 16.24
C ARG A 90 -10.50 5.48 15.46
N ASP A 91 -9.86 4.55 16.18
CA ASP A 91 -9.20 3.37 15.65
C ASP A 91 -10.16 2.34 15.05
N VAL A 92 -9.72 1.71 13.97
CA VAL A 92 -10.34 0.56 13.31
C VAL A 92 -9.40 -0.63 13.48
N GLN A 93 -9.88 -1.70 14.11
CA GLN A 93 -9.15 -2.93 14.36
C GLN A 93 -9.83 -4.09 13.65
N TYR A 94 -9.07 -4.82 12.85
CA TYR A 94 -9.52 -6.05 12.21
C TYR A 94 -8.99 -7.28 12.96
N GLY A 95 -9.78 -8.34 12.94
CA GLY A 95 -9.45 -9.58 13.62
C GLY A 95 -8.24 -10.32 13.05
N LEU A 96 -7.87 -11.39 13.75
CA LEU A 96 -6.71 -12.25 13.49
C LEU A 96 -6.59 -12.75 12.05
N ASN A 97 -7.72 -13.11 11.44
CA ASN A 97 -7.81 -13.57 10.06
C ASN A 97 -8.84 -12.72 9.31
N THR A 98 -8.35 -11.91 8.39
CA THR A 98 -9.18 -10.96 7.63
C THR A 98 -9.16 -11.31 6.15
N ILE A 99 -10.33 -11.59 5.59
CA ILE A 99 -10.56 -11.79 4.17
C ILE A 99 -11.52 -10.70 3.68
N GLN A 100 -11.06 -9.89 2.73
CA GLN A 100 -11.81 -8.79 2.14
C GLN A 100 -11.82 -8.93 0.63
N SER A 101 -13.00 -9.06 0.03
CA SER A 101 -13.15 -9.19 -1.42
C SER A 101 -14.19 -8.22 -1.98
N GLY A 102 -13.82 -7.41 -2.98
CA GLY A 102 -14.80 -6.58 -3.70
C GLY A 102 -15.41 -5.45 -2.89
N ASN A 103 -14.88 -5.13 -1.70
CA ASN A 103 -15.44 -4.09 -0.86
C ASN A 103 -15.06 -2.69 -1.38
N ASN A 104 -15.91 -1.71 -1.10
CA ASN A 104 -15.69 -0.31 -1.43
C ASN A 104 -15.70 0.54 -0.15
N TYR A 105 -14.55 1.10 0.21
CA TYR A 105 -14.37 1.96 1.36
C TYR A 105 -14.24 3.39 0.87
N THR A 106 -15.19 4.25 1.22
CA THR A 106 -15.11 5.70 0.98
C THR A 106 -15.14 6.48 2.28
N ALA A 107 -15.05 5.79 3.42
CA ALA A 107 -15.13 6.41 4.72
C ALA A 107 -13.76 6.97 5.11
N ASN A 108 -13.68 8.23 5.54
CA ASN A 108 -12.41 8.79 6.03
C ASN A 108 -12.14 8.29 7.44
N ILE A 109 -10.87 8.16 7.80
CA ILE A 109 -10.44 7.67 9.10
C ILE A 109 -9.49 8.69 9.72
N ASP A 110 -9.83 9.18 10.90
CA ASP A 110 -8.93 9.95 11.77
C ASP A 110 -8.63 9.09 12.99
N GLY A 111 -7.53 8.34 12.94
CA GLY A 111 -7.17 7.30 13.89
C GLY A 111 -6.30 6.21 13.28
N GLU A 112 -6.06 5.15 14.06
CA GLU A 112 -5.23 4.02 13.63
C GLU A 112 -6.07 2.93 12.93
N VAL A 113 -5.57 2.36 11.84
CA VAL A 113 -6.14 1.19 11.18
C VAL A 113 -5.20 0.01 11.40
N GLN A 114 -5.62 -0.97 12.19
CA GLN A 114 -4.80 -2.11 12.57
C GLN A 114 -5.42 -3.40 12.02
N TYR A 115 -4.73 -4.04 11.09
CA TYR A 115 -5.11 -5.37 10.63
C TYR A 115 -4.47 -6.46 11.49
N GLY A 116 -5.23 -7.53 11.75
CA GLY A 116 -4.69 -8.72 12.41
C GLY A 116 -3.63 -9.46 11.58
N PRO A 117 -2.94 -10.46 12.17
CA PRO A 117 -1.77 -11.13 11.61
C PRO A 117 -1.88 -11.75 10.21
N ASP A 118 -3.06 -12.20 9.77
CA ASP A 118 -3.25 -12.77 8.42
C ASP A 118 -4.32 -11.98 7.64
N VAL A 119 -3.89 -11.34 6.56
CA VAL A 119 -4.72 -10.44 5.76
C VAL A 119 -4.73 -10.88 4.31
N GLN A 120 -5.92 -11.04 3.76
CA GLN A 120 -6.16 -11.33 2.35
C GLN A 120 -7.14 -10.31 1.78
N GLN A 121 -6.68 -9.52 0.82
CA GLN A 121 -7.44 -8.45 0.20
C GLN A 121 -7.45 -8.63 -1.30
N HIS A 122 -8.64 -8.72 -1.89
CA HIS A 122 -8.81 -8.89 -3.33
C HIS A 122 -9.87 -7.94 -3.90
N ASN A 123 -9.56 -7.26 -5.01
CA ASN A 123 -10.51 -6.38 -5.72
C ASN A 123 -11.19 -5.33 -4.82
N ASN A 124 -10.55 -4.88 -3.74
CA ASN A 124 -11.13 -3.84 -2.89
C ASN A 124 -10.78 -2.45 -3.44
N HIS A 125 -11.67 -1.50 -3.23
CA HIS A 125 -11.47 -0.10 -3.60
C HIS A 125 -11.49 0.75 -2.33
N TYR A 126 -10.36 1.35 -1.99
CA TYR A 126 -10.19 2.24 -0.85
C TYR A 126 -10.13 3.66 -1.37
N ASN A 127 -11.26 4.34 -1.47
CA ASN A 127 -11.35 5.76 -1.78
C ASN A 127 -11.45 6.59 -0.50
N THR A 128 -10.47 6.39 0.40
CA THR A 128 -10.50 6.79 1.81
C THR A 128 -9.30 7.65 2.11
N ASN A 129 -9.51 8.71 2.90
CA ASN A 129 -8.40 9.46 3.49
C ASN A 129 -8.14 8.96 4.91
N VAL A 130 -6.86 8.81 5.27
CA VAL A 130 -6.45 8.37 6.60
C VAL A 130 -5.52 9.40 7.22
N VAL A 131 -5.86 9.88 8.41
CA VAL A 131 -4.94 10.63 9.27
C VAL A 131 -4.63 9.75 10.46
N GLY A 132 -3.39 9.26 10.54
CA GLY A 132 -2.97 8.29 11.55
C GLY A 132 -2.08 7.18 11.00
N GLU A 133 -2.06 6.04 11.68
CA GLU A 133 -1.25 4.88 11.30
C GLU A 133 -2.09 3.80 10.62
N VAL A 134 -1.57 3.18 9.56
CA VAL A 134 -2.12 1.97 8.96
C VAL A 134 -1.12 0.84 9.14
N SER A 135 -1.48 -0.16 9.93
CA SER A 135 -0.63 -1.29 10.29
C SER A 135 -1.23 -2.60 9.77
N PHE A 136 -0.52 -3.28 8.87
CA PHE A 136 -0.86 -4.59 8.37
C PHE A 136 -0.21 -5.69 9.21
N GLY A 137 -0.92 -6.80 9.41
CA GLY A 137 -0.41 -7.93 10.16
C GLY A 137 0.75 -8.66 9.48
N ALA A 138 1.33 -9.62 10.20
CA ALA A 138 2.55 -10.33 9.83
C ALA A 138 2.55 -10.91 8.40
N THR A 139 1.43 -11.44 7.92
CA THR A 139 1.27 -11.98 6.57
C THR A 139 0.18 -11.23 5.83
N THR A 140 0.54 -10.60 4.70
CA THR A 140 -0.40 -9.82 3.90
C THR A 140 -0.37 -10.27 2.44
N ARG A 141 -1.54 -10.57 1.88
CA ARG A 141 -1.74 -10.86 0.45
C ARG A 141 -2.75 -9.88 -0.11
N GLN A 142 -2.30 -9.07 -1.06
CA GLN A 142 -3.10 -8.02 -1.69
C GLN A 142 -3.08 -8.22 -3.19
N SER A 143 -4.25 -8.38 -3.81
CA SER A 143 -4.35 -8.46 -5.26
C SER A 143 -5.46 -7.60 -5.84
N ASN A 144 -5.14 -6.88 -6.91
CA ASN A 144 -6.09 -6.05 -7.67
C ASN A 144 -6.84 -5.02 -6.80
N ASN A 145 -6.25 -4.57 -5.70
CA ASN A 145 -6.85 -3.50 -4.89
C ASN A 145 -6.52 -2.14 -5.49
N THR A 146 -7.41 -1.18 -5.32
CA THR A 146 -7.16 0.23 -5.64
C THR A 146 -7.17 1.03 -4.35
N TYR A 147 -6.08 1.73 -4.06
CA TYR A 147 -5.98 2.70 -2.98
C TYR A 147 -6.01 4.07 -3.61
N ASN A 148 -6.99 4.90 -3.27
CA ASN A 148 -7.17 6.25 -3.77
C ASN A 148 -7.50 7.19 -2.61
N GLY A 149 -6.71 8.25 -2.44
CA GLY A 149 -6.93 9.22 -1.37
C GLY A 149 -5.61 9.78 -0.86
N TYR A 150 -5.64 10.37 0.33
CA TYR A 150 -4.41 10.75 1.02
C TYR A 150 -4.26 10.05 2.36
N LEU A 151 -3.02 9.73 2.70
CA LEU A 151 -2.62 9.27 4.03
C LEU A 151 -1.67 10.29 4.64
N THR A 152 -1.94 10.70 5.88
CA THR A 152 -1.00 11.48 6.69
C THR A 152 -0.65 10.69 7.94
N GLY A 153 0.59 10.19 8.03
CA GLY A 153 1.07 9.40 9.17
C GLY A 153 2.01 8.28 8.77
N ILE A 154 1.76 7.04 9.21
CA ILE A 154 2.68 5.92 9.01
C ILE A 154 1.95 4.73 8.38
N ILE A 155 2.58 4.07 7.42
CA ILE A 155 2.12 2.77 6.91
C ILE A 155 3.15 1.72 7.31
N ASN A 156 2.74 0.75 8.11
CA ASN A 156 3.52 -0.42 8.47
C ASN A 156 2.96 -1.64 7.74
N ILE A 157 3.67 -2.12 6.73
CA ILE A 157 3.32 -3.31 5.98
C ILE A 157 3.96 -4.53 6.64
N GLY A 158 3.20 -5.63 6.70
CA GLY A 158 3.56 -6.87 7.38
C GLY A 158 4.92 -7.48 7.03
N LEU A 159 5.42 -8.35 7.93
CA LEU A 159 6.69 -9.07 7.80
C LEU A 159 6.86 -9.81 6.47
N SER A 160 5.78 -10.41 5.96
CA SER A 160 5.76 -11.14 4.69
C SER A 160 4.59 -10.66 3.84
N THR A 161 4.90 -9.93 2.78
CA THR A 161 3.89 -9.27 1.95
C THR A 161 3.99 -9.70 0.49
N ASN A 162 2.85 -10.03 -0.11
CA ASN A 162 2.70 -10.23 -1.55
C ASN A 162 1.61 -9.31 -2.10
N GLN A 163 2.02 -8.42 -3.01
CA GLN A 163 1.19 -7.41 -3.66
C GLN A 163 1.21 -7.67 -5.16
N THR A 164 0.07 -8.02 -5.74
CA THR A 164 -0.07 -8.29 -7.18
C THR A 164 -1.15 -7.44 -7.84
N GLY A 165 -0.80 -6.61 -8.83
CA GLY A 165 -1.81 -5.90 -9.62
C GLY A 165 -2.54 -4.78 -8.87
N ASN A 166 -2.00 -4.29 -7.76
CA ASN A 166 -2.62 -3.20 -7.01
C ASN A 166 -2.31 -1.84 -7.65
N ALA A 167 -3.20 -0.88 -7.47
CA ALA A 167 -3.00 0.51 -7.86
C ALA A 167 -3.00 1.40 -6.62
N TYR A 168 -1.91 2.14 -6.41
CA TYR A 168 -1.77 3.13 -5.34
C TYR A 168 -1.87 4.50 -5.98
N LEU A 169 -2.98 5.19 -5.72
CA LEU A 169 -3.36 6.46 -6.29
C LEU A 169 -3.42 7.49 -5.16
N GLY A 170 -2.70 8.60 -5.29
CA GLY A 170 -2.82 9.74 -4.39
C GLY A 170 -1.58 10.02 -3.56
N THR A 171 -1.76 10.55 -2.35
CA THR A 171 -0.68 11.21 -1.61
C THR A 171 -0.43 10.56 -0.26
N ILE A 172 0.82 10.21 0.03
CA ILE A 172 1.26 9.79 1.35
C ILE A 172 2.17 10.86 1.92
N THR A 173 1.80 11.47 3.04
CA THR A 173 2.67 12.33 3.83
C THR A 173 3.05 11.57 5.10
N GLY A 174 4.28 11.06 5.13
CA GLY A 174 4.88 10.32 6.22
C GLY A 174 5.57 9.04 5.75
N ASN A 175 5.77 8.07 6.66
CA ASN A 175 6.69 6.95 6.40
C ASN A 175 5.95 5.68 5.99
N VAL A 176 6.52 4.96 5.01
CA VAL A 176 6.07 3.64 4.58
C VAL A 176 7.16 2.62 4.91
N SER A 177 6.86 1.67 5.80
CA SER A 177 7.78 0.62 6.22
C SER A 177 7.23 -0.74 5.84
N HIS A 178 7.90 -1.43 4.94
CA HIS A 178 7.63 -2.82 4.64
C HIS A 178 8.40 -3.74 5.58
N GLY A 179 7.77 -4.86 5.91
CA GLY A 179 8.39 -5.90 6.70
C GLY A 179 9.50 -6.63 5.96
N SER A 180 10.04 -7.68 6.59
CA SER A 180 11.28 -8.32 6.16
C SER A 180 11.28 -8.85 4.73
N THR A 181 10.15 -9.36 4.21
CA THR A 181 10.03 -9.92 2.86
C THR A 181 8.87 -9.32 2.11
N THR A 182 9.16 -8.73 0.96
CA THR A 182 8.19 -8.01 0.13
C THR A 182 8.29 -8.48 -1.31
N SER A 183 7.15 -8.87 -1.88
CA SER A 183 7.00 -9.17 -3.30
C SER A 183 5.94 -8.25 -3.91
N GLN A 184 6.34 -7.45 -4.89
CA GLN A 184 5.49 -6.54 -5.64
C GLN A 184 5.54 -6.91 -7.12
N ILE A 185 4.41 -7.34 -7.66
CA ILE A 185 4.29 -7.77 -9.05
C ILE A 185 3.14 -7.00 -9.68
N ASN A 186 3.27 -6.45 -10.89
CA ASN A 186 2.06 -5.95 -11.54
C ASN A 186 1.53 -4.62 -11.01
N ASN A 187 2.16 -3.98 -10.02
CA ASN A 187 1.56 -2.86 -9.30
C ASN A 187 1.81 -1.54 -10.01
N THR A 188 0.90 -0.60 -9.82
CA THR A 188 1.03 0.76 -10.32
C THR A 188 1.00 1.75 -9.16
N HIS A 189 1.97 2.64 -9.13
CA HIS A 189 2.10 3.70 -8.14
C HIS A 189 1.97 5.05 -8.83
N LEU A 190 0.91 5.79 -8.53
CA LEU A 190 0.59 7.09 -9.10
C LEU A 190 0.34 8.10 -7.97
N GLY A 191 1.11 9.18 -7.94
CA GLY A 191 0.86 10.28 -7.01
C GLY A 191 2.13 10.79 -6.33
N THR A 192 2.10 10.94 -5.01
CA THR A 192 3.20 11.57 -4.26
C THR A 192 3.44 10.89 -2.93
N VAL A 193 4.71 10.66 -2.58
CA VAL A 193 5.13 10.26 -1.24
C VAL A 193 6.06 11.32 -0.67
N GLU A 194 5.68 11.96 0.43
CA GLU A 194 6.51 12.88 1.19
C GLU A 194 6.92 12.21 2.51
N GLY A 195 8.12 11.63 2.53
CA GLY A 195 8.63 10.88 3.69
C GLY A 195 9.52 9.72 3.29
N LYS A 196 9.77 8.79 4.21
CA LYS A 196 10.70 7.68 3.97
C LYS A 196 9.97 6.42 3.54
N ILE A 197 10.53 5.70 2.57
CA ILE A 197 10.08 4.38 2.15
C ILE A 197 11.15 3.35 2.52
N ASN A 198 10.79 2.31 3.24
CA ASN A 198 11.66 1.15 3.51
C ASN A 198 10.99 -0.10 2.97
N HIS A 199 11.66 -0.87 2.10
CA HIS A 199 11.12 -2.07 1.47
C HIS A 199 11.43 -3.39 2.19
N GLY A 200 12.09 -3.35 3.34
CA GLY A 200 12.38 -4.54 4.14
C GLY A 200 13.79 -5.08 3.95
N ALA A 201 14.01 -6.38 4.15
CA ALA A 201 15.33 -7.02 3.95
C ALA A 201 15.44 -7.72 2.60
N LEU A 202 14.36 -8.37 2.16
CA LEU A 202 14.25 -9.08 0.89
C LEU A 202 13.13 -8.47 0.06
N THR A 203 13.48 -7.90 -1.08
CA THR A 203 12.53 -7.19 -1.96
C THR A 203 12.58 -7.80 -3.35
N ASN A 204 11.43 -8.20 -3.87
CA ASN A 204 11.26 -8.66 -5.25
C ASN A 204 10.22 -7.78 -5.95
N GLN A 205 10.61 -7.13 -7.03
CA GLN A 205 9.78 -6.20 -7.80
C GLN A 205 9.78 -6.62 -9.27
N ALA A 206 8.61 -6.95 -9.82
CA ALA A 206 8.47 -7.37 -11.20
C ALA A 206 7.31 -6.67 -11.93
N GLY A 207 7.59 -6.03 -13.06
CA GLY A 207 6.54 -5.44 -13.90
C GLY A 207 5.80 -4.26 -13.27
N ASN A 208 6.35 -3.63 -12.23
CA ASN A 208 5.69 -2.50 -11.59
C ASN A 208 5.92 -1.20 -12.37
N LEU A 209 4.96 -0.29 -12.29
CA LEU A 209 5.02 1.05 -12.86
C LEU A 209 4.99 2.09 -11.73
N TYR A 210 6.05 2.88 -11.63
CA TYR A 210 6.21 3.96 -10.67
C TYR A 210 6.15 5.30 -11.39
N THR A 211 4.99 5.93 -11.34
CA THR A 211 4.80 7.33 -11.75
C THR A 211 4.49 8.19 -10.53
N GLU A 212 4.96 7.81 -9.35
CA GLU A 212 4.84 8.63 -8.15
C GLU A 212 6.07 9.53 -7.99
N TYR A 213 5.87 10.73 -7.46
CA TYR A 213 6.95 11.60 -7.04
C TYR A 213 7.29 11.30 -5.58
N VAL A 214 8.53 10.92 -5.30
CA VAL A 214 8.97 10.62 -3.93
C VAL A 214 9.89 11.74 -3.44
N ASN A 215 9.49 12.42 -2.38
CA ASN A 215 10.30 13.39 -1.65
C ASN A 215 10.66 12.84 -0.26
N GLY A 216 11.81 12.16 -0.19
CA GLY A 216 12.41 11.60 1.00
C GLY A 216 13.29 10.39 0.67
N ASP A 217 13.78 9.72 1.71
CA ASP A 217 14.72 8.62 1.53
C ASP A 217 14.01 7.31 1.18
N VAL A 218 14.53 6.59 0.19
CA VAL A 218 14.07 5.25 -0.19
C VAL A 218 15.15 4.24 0.16
N SER A 219 14.87 3.33 1.10
CA SER A 219 15.73 2.20 1.43
C SER A 219 15.15 0.93 0.83
N LEU A 220 15.87 0.37 -0.12
CA LEU A 220 15.63 -0.97 -0.63
C LEU A 220 16.38 -1.97 0.25
N GLY A 221 15.80 -3.15 0.42
CA GLY A 221 16.32 -4.12 1.37
C GLY A 221 17.70 -4.67 1.07
N SER A 222 18.29 -5.37 2.05
CA SER A 222 19.60 -6.01 1.94
C SER A 222 19.79 -6.86 0.68
N SER A 223 18.72 -7.47 0.17
CA SER A 223 18.69 -8.12 -1.14
C SER A 223 17.48 -7.65 -1.95
N THR A 224 17.74 -7.12 -3.14
CA THR A 224 16.73 -6.58 -4.03
C THR A 224 16.84 -7.21 -5.42
N ASN A 225 15.71 -7.69 -5.95
CA ASN A 225 15.57 -8.11 -7.34
C ASN A 225 14.52 -7.23 -8.02
N GLN A 226 14.88 -6.64 -9.16
CA GLN A 226 14.05 -5.75 -9.95
C GLN A 226 14.05 -6.22 -11.41
N LEU A 227 12.88 -6.58 -11.93
CA LEU A 227 12.69 -7.10 -13.28
C LEU A 227 11.57 -6.35 -14.02
N ASN A 228 11.85 -5.80 -15.20
CA ASN A 228 10.84 -5.18 -16.06
C ASN A 228 10.04 -4.05 -15.37
N ASN A 229 10.62 -3.33 -14.41
CA ASN A 229 9.94 -2.20 -13.78
C ASN A 229 10.16 -0.92 -14.58
N THR A 230 9.20 0.00 -14.51
CA THR A 230 9.28 1.32 -15.15
C THR A 230 9.13 2.41 -14.09
N TYR A 231 9.98 3.42 -14.16
CA TYR A 231 10.02 4.54 -13.24
C TYR A 231 9.98 5.84 -14.07
N GLU A 232 8.96 6.67 -13.93
CA GLU A 232 8.75 7.85 -14.80
C GLU A 232 8.83 9.20 -14.07
N ASN A 233 8.73 9.23 -12.75
CA ASN A 233 8.71 10.48 -11.98
C ASN A 233 9.82 10.56 -10.95
N SER A 234 10.25 11.80 -10.68
CA SER A 234 11.46 12.11 -9.93
C SER A 234 11.43 11.60 -8.49
N GLU A 235 12.61 11.23 -8.00
CA GLU A 235 12.87 10.93 -6.60
C GLU A 235 13.85 11.98 -6.06
N SER A 236 13.50 12.65 -4.96
CA SER A 236 14.38 13.57 -4.25
C SER A 236 14.67 13.04 -2.85
N GLY A 237 15.95 12.86 -2.53
CA GLY A 237 16.39 12.21 -1.29
C GLY A 237 17.46 11.15 -1.55
N GLU A 238 17.77 10.34 -0.54
CA GLU A 238 18.72 9.24 -0.71
C GLU A 238 18.03 7.93 -1.12
N ILE A 239 18.51 7.30 -2.18
CA ILE A 239 18.08 5.96 -2.60
C ILE A 239 19.16 4.96 -2.21
N ASN A 240 18.87 4.13 -1.22
CA ASN A 240 19.79 3.14 -0.68
C ASN A 240 19.39 1.74 -1.16
N TYR A 241 20.10 1.21 -2.15
CA TYR A 241 20.03 -0.20 -2.47
C TYR A 241 20.84 -0.99 -1.45
N GLY A 242 20.23 -2.03 -0.85
CA GLY A 242 20.95 -2.87 0.11
C GLY A 242 22.06 -3.70 -0.52
N SER A 243 22.73 -4.51 0.30
CA SER A 243 24.01 -5.16 -0.04
C SER A 243 24.06 -5.95 -1.34
N ARG A 244 22.94 -6.48 -1.83
CA ARG A 244 22.84 -7.22 -3.09
C ARG A 244 21.69 -6.71 -3.94
N THR A 245 21.99 -6.31 -5.17
CA THR A 245 21.00 -5.76 -6.08
C THR A 245 21.13 -6.40 -7.45
N ASN A 246 20.02 -6.92 -7.97
CA ASN A 246 19.91 -7.40 -9.35
C ASN A 246 18.83 -6.58 -10.06
N GLN A 247 19.21 -5.90 -11.14
CA GLN A 247 18.34 -5.08 -11.98
C GLN A 247 18.38 -5.62 -13.41
N ASN A 248 17.22 -6.02 -13.95
CA ASN A 248 17.12 -6.57 -15.28
C ASN A 248 15.95 -5.96 -16.06
N ASN A 249 16.22 -5.40 -17.25
CA ASN A 249 15.23 -4.80 -18.15
C ASN A 249 14.38 -3.70 -17.49
N ASN A 250 14.91 -2.93 -16.54
CA ASN A 250 14.18 -1.81 -15.94
C ASN A 250 14.36 -0.54 -16.78
N ASP A 251 13.36 0.33 -16.76
CA ASP A 251 13.34 1.59 -17.49
C ASP A 251 13.22 2.76 -16.49
N HIS A 252 14.30 3.53 -16.37
CA HIS A 252 14.43 4.64 -15.43
C HIS A 252 14.36 5.96 -16.21
N ARG A 253 13.17 6.56 -16.28
CA ARG A 253 12.86 7.83 -16.97
C ARG A 253 12.57 8.98 -16.01
N TYR A 254 13.30 9.03 -14.89
CA TYR A 254 13.03 9.97 -13.81
C TYR A 254 14.28 10.62 -13.27
N ASP A 255 14.18 11.92 -12.98
CA ASP A 255 15.32 12.65 -12.40
C ASP A 255 15.54 12.25 -10.94
N VAL A 256 16.81 11.99 -10.60
CA VAL A 256 17.21 11.77 -9.21
C VAL A 256 17.91 13.03 -8.71
N ASN A 257 17.25 13.71 -7.77
CA ASN A 257 17.76 14.89 -7.09
C ASN A 257 18.25 14.51 -5.70
N GLY A 258 19.37 13.78 -5.64
CA GLY A 258 19.91 13.24 -4.40
C GLY A 258 21.10 12.30 -4.57
N ILE A 259 21.25 11.34 -3.66
CA ILE A 259 22.34 10.36 -3.69
C ILE A 259 21.77 8.96 -3.88
N VAL A 260 22.29 8.22 -4.87
CA VAL A 260 21.97 6.81 -5.09
C VAL A 260 23.14 5.97 -4.60
N TYR A 261 22.91 5.12 -3.61
CA TYR A 261 23.88 4.16 -3.12
C TYR A 261 23.50 2.78 -3.62
N HIS A 262 24.23 2.25 -4.59
CA HIS A 262 24.16 0.85 -4.94
C HIS A 262 24.96 0.03 -3.92
N GLY A 263 24.36 -1.04 -3.40
CA GLY A 263 25.00 -1.85 -2.37
C GLY A 263 26.27 -2.56 -2.85
N SER A 264 26.89 -3.29 -1.92
CA SER A 264 28.21 -3.91 -2.11
C SER A 264 28.34 -4.76 -3.36
N ARG A 265 27.26 -5.42 -3.81
CA ARG A 265 27.22 -6.21 -5.03
C ARG A 265 26.02 -5.87 -5.89
N THR A 266 26.29 -5.38 -7.10
CA THR A 266 25.26 -4.91 -8.03
C THR A 266 25.43 -5.58 -9.39
N VAL A 267 24.34 -6.12 -9.93
CA VAL A 267 24.25 -6.63 -11.30
C VAL A 267 23.14 -5.88 -12.02
N ALA A 268 23.48 -5.12 -13.06
CA ALA A 268 22.52 -4.39 -13.88
C ALA A 268 22.64 -4.83 -15.35
N TYR A 269 21.56 -5.41 -15.88
CA TYR A 269 21.48 -5.94 -17.24
C TYR A 269 20.31 -5.34 -18.02
N ASN A 270 20.55 -4.89 -19.26
CA ASN A 270 19.51 -4.39 -20.17
C ASN A 270 18.64 -3.25 -19.60
N ASN A 271 19.14 -2.46 -18.66
CA ASN A 271 18.36 -1.34 -18.12
C ASN A 271 18.53 -0.09 -19.00
N THR A 272 17.47 0.71 -19.08
CA THR A 272 17.48 2.03 -19.71
C THR A 272 17.50 3.10 -18.64
N PHE A 273 18.41 4.06 -18.75
CA PHE A 273 18.51 5.22 -17.89
C PHE A 273 18.36 6.48 -18.76
N ASP A 274 17.12 6.96 -18.85
CA ASP A 274 16.76 8.21 -19.53
C ASP A 274 16.39 9.28 -18.51
N ASN A 275 17.35 9.61 -17.64
CA ASN A 275 17.18 10.61 -16.61
C ASN A 275 18.31 11.63 -16.54
N SER A 276 17.99 12.84 -16.08
CA SER A 276 19.00 13.78 -15.62
C SER A 276 19.30 13.49 -14.15
N GLN A 277 20.57 13.23 -13.84
CA GLN A 277 21.01 12.96 -12.48
C GLN A 277 21.74 14.19 -11.94
N ASP A 278 21.01 15.10 -11.29
CA ASP A 278 21.59 16.19 -10.51
C ASP A 278 22.00 15.68 -9.10
N GLY A 279 22.85 14.65 -9.10
CA GLY A 279 23.15 13.85 -7.92
C GLY A 279 24.48 13.12 -7.94
N THR A 280 24.72 12.30 -6.90
CA THR A 280 25.86 11.38 -6.83
C THR A 280 25.36 9.95 -6.89
N VAL A 281 26.01 9.11 -7.69
CA VAL A 281 25.77 7.67 -7.71
C VAL A 281 27.02 6.97 -7.17
N ASP A 282 26.87 6.20 -6.10
CA ASP A 282 27.91 5.36 -5.51
C ASP A 282 27.64 3.90 -5.87
N HIS A 283 28.48 3.35 -6.73
CA HIS A 283 28.47 1.94 -7.06
C HIS A 283 29.34 1.20 -6.04
N GLY A 284 28.72 0.30 -5.27
CA GLY A 284 29.42 -0.51 -4.30
C GLY A 284 30.55 -1.38 -4.88
N SER A 285 31.21 -2.12 -4.00
CA SER A 285 32.50 -2.78 -4.23
C SER A 285 32.60 -3.70 -5.46
N ASP A 286 31.51 -4.36 -5.86
CA ASP A 286 31.46 -5.33 -6.97
C ASP A 286 30.25 -5.00 -7.86
N THR A 287 30.49 -4.29 -8.95
CA THR A 287 29.45 -3.87 -9.87
C THR A 287 29.67 -4.47 -11.26
N ARG A 288 28.66 -5.16 -11.77
CA ARG A 288 28.63 -5.67 -13.14
C ARG A 288 27.49 -5.02 -13.91
N GLN A 289 27.83 -4.35 -15.00
CA GLN A 289 26.88 -3.70 -15.90
C GLN A 289 27.03 -4.27 -17.31
N ASP A 290 25.92 -4.67 -17.91
CA ASP A 290 25.92 -5.26 -19.24
C ASP A 290 24.69 -4.82 -20.05
N ASN A 291 24.91 -4.32 -21.27
CA ASN A 291 23.87 -3.88 -22.20
C ASN A 291 22.91 -2.80 -21.66
N ASN A 292 23.39 -1.91 -20.78
CA ASN A 292 22.57 -0.79 -20.31
C ASN A 292 22.65 0.40 -21.27
N SER A 293 21.57 1.19 -21.37
CA SER A 293 21.49 2.39 -22.20
C SER A 293 21.42 3.64 -21.32
N TYR A 294 22.26 4.64 -21.61
CA TYR A 294 22.27 5.91 -20.89
C TYR A 294 22.05 7.04 -21.91
N GLU A 295 20.84 7.60 -21.94
CA GLU A 295 20.49 8.64 -22.93
C GLU A 295 20.77 10.05 -22.39
N LYS A 296 20.29 10.35 -21.18
CA LYS A 296 20.50 11.64 -20.49
C LYS A 296 21.40 11.54 -19.25
N SER A 297 21.73 10.32 -18.85
CA SER A 297 22.26 10.04 -17.53
C SER A 297 23.78 10.12 -17.49
N ARG A 298 24.29 11.25 -16.99
CA ARG A 298 25.52 11.24 -16.20
C ARG A 298 25.21 11.94 -14.90
N ALA A 299 25.22 11.22 -13.79
CA ALA A 299 25.37 11.85 -12.49
C ALA A 299 26.52 12.86 -12.57
N ASN A 300 26.33 14.02 -11.93
CA ASN A 300 27.39 14.99 -11.72
C ASN A 300 28.64 14.33 -11.10
N LYS A 301 28.45 13.23 -10.37
CA LYS A 301 29.54 12.40 -9.83
C LYS A 301 29.15 10.90 -9.77
N ASN A 302 29.97 10.06 -10.38
CA ASN A 302 29.93 8.60 -10.19
C ASN A 302 31.12 8.16 -9.34
N ILE A 303 30.89 7.34 -8.32
CA ILE A 303 31.91 6.71 -7.50
C ILE A 303 31.83 5.21 -7.80
N PHE A 304 32.93 4.62 -8.25
CA PHE A 304 33.00 3.19 -8.56
C PHE A 304 33.78 2.45 -7.49
N GLY A 305 33.25 1.32 -7.04
CA GLY A 305 33.90 0.41 -6.11
C GLY A 305 35.11 -0.32 -6.71
N SER A 306 35.75 -1.12 -5.85
CA SER A 306 37.02 -1.80 -6.14
C SER A 306 37.03 -2.67 -7.40
N ILE A 307 35.88 -3.24 -7.79
CA ILE A 307 35.71 -4.06 -8.99
C ILE A 307 34.47 -3.55 -9.71
N THR A 308 34.67 -2.96 -10.88
CA THR A 308 33.59 -2.53 -11.77
C THR A 308 33.87 -3.10 -13.16
N ASP A 309 32.97 -3.94 -13.66
CA ASP A 309 33.03 -4.53 -14.99
C ASP A 309 31.86 -3.99 -15.83
N ILE A 310 32.18 -3.30 -16.92
CA ILE A 310 31.22 -2.62 -17.80
C ILE A 310 31.38 -3.19 -19.20
N GLN A 311 30.36 -3.89 -19.68
CA GLN A 311 30.33 -4.52 -21.00
C GLN A 311 29.18 -3.95 -21.84
N GLU A 312 29.48 -3.39 -23.01
CA GLU A 312 28.49 -2.95 -24.01
C GLU A 312 27.39 -1.96 -23.53
N ASN A 313 27.77 -0.94 -22.76
CA ASN A 313 26.84 0.17 -22.50
C ASN A 313 26.80 1.14 -23.70
N LYS A 314 25.60 1.53 -24.15
CA LYS A 314 25.41 2.45 -25.28
C LYS A 314 25.22 3.88 -24.76
N ASP A 315 26.24 4.71 -24.92
CA ASP A 315 26.14 6.17 -24.76
C ASP A 315 25.49 6.75 -26.02
N LEU A 316 24.28 7.30 -25.89
CA LEU A 316 23.61 8.06 -26.95
C LEU A 316 23.85 9.57 -26.75
N THR A 317 25.08 9.99 -26.46
CA THR A 317 25.40 11.42 -26.48
C THR A 317 25.33 11.91 -27.92
N THR A 318 24.37 12.80 -28.18
CA THR A 318 24.32 13.62 -29.38
C THR A 318 25.67 14.29 -29.61
N SER A 319 26.26 13.97 -30.76
CA SER A 319 27.34 14.74 -31.36
C SER A 319 26.86 16.16 -31.65
N GLU A 320 27.00 17.07 -30.70
CA GLU A 320 27.12 18.49 -31.05
C GLU A 320 28.47 18.67 -31.76
N SER A 321 28.40 18.59 -33.08
CA SER A 321 29.45 19.02 -34.00
C SER A 321 29.78 20.48 -33.69
N SER A 322 30.82 20.73 -32.91
CA SER A 322 31.54 21.98 -32.93
C SER A 322 32.23 22.10 -34.29
N THR A 323 31.56 22.74 -35.25
CA THR A 323 32.21 23.23 -36.46
C THR A 323 33.21 24.31 -36.07
N GLU A 324 34.48 23.91 -35.95
CA GLU A 324 35.61 24.83 -36.05
C GLU A 324 35.56 25.53 -37.41
N ASN A 325 35.11 26.79 -37.42
CA ASN A 325 35.39 27.69 -38.52
C ASN A 325 36.87 28.08 -38.48
N ILE A 326 37.72 27.28 -39.13
CA ILE A 326 39.03 27.74 -39.58
C ILE A 326 38.78 28.65 -40.79
N LYS A 327 38.96 29.96 -40.61
CA LYS A 327 39.18 30.89 -41.71
C LYS A 327 40.67 31.01 -41.94
N GLU A 328 41.13 30.53 -43.10
CA GLU A 328 42.31 31.10 -43.79
C GLU A 328 41.96 32.46 -44.40
#